data_AF-A0A6N7KS05-F1
#
_entry.id   AF-A0A6N7KS05-F1
#
_cell.length_a   1.000
_cell.length_b   1.000
_cell.length_c   1.000
_cell.angle_alpha   90.00
_cell.angle_beta   90.00
_cell.angle_gamma   90.00
#
_symmetry.space_group_name_H-M   'P 1'
#
loop_
_entity.id
_entity.type
_entity.pdbx_description
1 polymer ?
#
loop_
_entity_poly.entity_id
_entity_poly.type
_entity_poly.pdbx_seq_one_letter_code
_entity_poly.pdbx_strand_id
1 'polypeptide(L)'
;MADRVFDAFVRGSWTIQSTTSHGETVQGKVTVQTDGGGNGGWSIAWDGKSGKDATWHGGFLLRGGHLSLDIFEGPSKLVHERAPEALNVPATVGATIQLTLPWTPPGSIGSSKENLAVDYDGATLRIVHTAGSSKTTHVCTRA
;
A
#
# COMPACT_ATOMS: atom_id res chain seq x y z
N MET A 1 8.46 19.74 7.83
CA MET A 1 7.61 20.16 6.69
C MET A 1 7.35 19.04 5.69
N ALA A 2 8.23 18.04 5.56
CA ALA A 2 8.08 16.96 4.59
C ALA A 2 6.89 16.01 4.87
N ASP A 3 6.66 15.62 6.12
CA ASP A 3 5.56 14.69 6.47
C ASP A 3 4.17 15.20 6.04
N ARG A 4 3.96 16.52 6.02
CA ARG A 4 2.71 17.12 5.52
C ARG A 4 2.49 16.90 4.02
N VAL A 5 3.55 16.73 3.23
CA VAL A 5 3.47 16.48 1.79
C VAL A 5 3.15 15.02 1.51
N PHE A 6 3.78 14.09 2.23
CA PHE A 6 3.38 12.68 2.19
C PHE A 6 1.93 12.52 2.63
N ASP A 7 1.54 13.13 3.76
CA ASP A 7 0.17 13.09 4.25
C ASP A 7 -0.82 13.63 3.21
N ALA A 8 -0.52 14.76 2.58
CA ALA A 8 -1.36 15.33 1.53
C ALA A 8 -1.44 14.42 0.29
N PHE A 9 -0.34 13.76 -0.06
CA PHE A 9 -0.31 12.83 -1.18
C PHE A 9 -1.19 11.60 -0.90
N VAL A 10 -1.06 10.92 0.24
CA VAL A 10 -1.80 9.67 0.46
C VAL A 10 -3.26 9.88 0.83
N ARG A 11 -3.58 10.97 1.55
CA ARG A 11 -4.93 11.25 2.09
C ARG A 11 -6.00 11.25 1.01
N GLY A 12 -7.17 10.73 1.34
CA GLY A 12 -8.36 10.76 0.49
C GLY A 12 -8.75 9.37 0.02
N SER A 13 -9.60 9.32 -1.00
CA SER A 13 -10.10 8.09 -1.58
C SER A 13 -9.42 7.78 -2.91
N TRP A 14 -9.20 6.49 -3.14
CA TRP A 14 -8.60 5.96 -4.34
C TRP A 14 -9.42 4.76 -4.82
N THR A 15 -9.55 4.61 -6.13
CA THR A 15 -9.85 3.31 -6.71
C THR A 15 -8.56 2.52 -6.82
N ILE A 16 -8.65 1.19 -6.70
CA ILE A 16 -7.52 0.28 -6.87
C ILE A 16 -7.94 -0.88 -7.76
N GLN A 17 -7.09 -1.23 -8.71
CA GLN A 17 -7.17 -2.46 -9.48
C GLN A 17 -5.89 -3.26 -9.26
N SER A 18 -6.04 -4.51 -8.80
CA SER A 18 -4.92 -5.42 -8.59
C SER A 18 -4.95 -6.56 -9.61
N THR A 19 -3.83 -6.80 -10.27
CA THR A 19 -3.66 -7.88 -11.24
C THR A 19 -2.51 -8.80 -10.82
N THR A 20 -2.79 -10.10 -10.67
CA THR A 20 -1.77 -11.10 -10.31
C THR A 20 -0.95 -11.53 -11.52
N SER A 21 0.11 -12.32 -11.30
CA SER A 21 0.95 -12.87 -12.38
C SER A 21 0.18 -13.74 -13.38
N HIS A 22 -0.96 -14.30 -12.97
CA HIS A 22 -1.82 -15.13 -13.81
C HIS A 22 -2.87 -14.30 -14.58
N GLY A 23 -2.81 -12.96 -14.50
CA GLY A 23 -3.74 -12.05 -15.18
C GLY A 23 -5.08 -11.86 -14.45
N GLU A 24 -5.28 -12.54 -13.32
CA GLU A 24 -6.49 -12.35 -12.52
C GLU A 24 -6.55 -10.95 -11.96
N THR A 25 -7.70 -10.29 -12.13
CA THR A 25 -7.90 -8.91 -11.68
C THR A 25 -9.00 -8.81 -10.64
N VAL A 26 -8.79 -7.96 -9.64
CA VAL A 26 -9.77 -7.57 -8.62
C VAL A 26 -9.74 -6.06 -8.43
N GLN A 27 -10.92 -5.46 -8.24
CA GLN A 27 -11.07 -4.02 -8.03
C GLN A 27 -11.47 -3.73 -6.59
N GLY A 28 -11.26 -2.50 -6.16
CA GLY A 28 -11.64 -2.05 -4.84
C GLY A 28 -11.48 -0.55 -4.66
N LYS A 29 -11.70 -0.11 -3.42
CA LYS A 29 -11.55 1.27 -2.98
C LYS A 29 -10.65 1.33 -1.76
N VAL A 30 -9.72 2.27 -1.78
CA VAL A 30 -8.86 2.61 -0.64
C VAL A 30 -9.30 3.95 -0.09
N THR A 31 -9.40 4.08 1.23
CA THR A 31 -9.53 5.39 1.88
C THR A 31 -8.39 5.56 2.87
N VAL A 32 -7.72 6.70 2.81
CA VAL A 32 -6.61 7.04 3.71
C VAL A 32 -6.95 8.32 4.47
N GLN A 33 -6.85 8.24 5.79
CA GLN A 33 -6.95 9.37 6.70
C GLN A 33 -5.57 9.64 7.27
N THR A 34 -5.19 10.91 7.39
CA THR A 34 -3.91 11.32 7.96
C THR A 34 -4.16 12.21 9.17
N ASP A 35 -3.45 11.93 10.26
CA ASP A 35 -3.51 12.69 11.51
C ASP A 35 -2.45 13.81 11.55
N GLY A 36 -1.60 13.86 10.52
CA GLY A 36 -0.49 14.79 10.43
C GLY A 36 0.81 14.19 10.97
N GLY A 37 1.92 14.52 10.30
CA GLY A 37 3.24 14.05 10.70
C GLY A 37 3.51 12.62 10.29
N GLY A 38 2.99 12.13 9.16
CA GLY A 38 3.29 10.80 8.64
C GLY A 38 2.61 9.68 9.43
N ASN A 39 1.44 9.93 10.00
CA ASN A 39 0.65 8.94 10.73
C ASN A 39 -0.81 8.99 10.25
N GLY A 40 -1.48 7.84 10.28
CA GLY A 40 -2.91 7.81 9.98
C GLY A 40 -3.48 6.41 9.84
N GLY A 41 -4.74 6.38 9.41
CA GLY A 41 -5.51 5.17 9.20
C GLY A 41 -5.79 4.91 7.71
N TRP A 42 -5.99 3.64 7.37
CA TRP A 42 -6.41 3.25 6.04
C TRP A 42 -7.52 2.20 6.09
N SER A 43 -8.34 2.16 5.05
CA SER A 43 -9.24 1.06 4.75
C SER A 43 -9.13 0.65 3.28
N ILE A 44 -9.27 -0.64 3.02
CA ILE A 44 -9.34 -1.18 1.66
C ILE A 44 -10.56 -2.09 1.57
N ALA A 45 -11.53 -1.73 0.74
CA ALA A 45 -12.68 -2.56 0.41
C ALA A 45 -12.48 -3.16 -0.99
N TRP A 46 -12.35 -4.47 -1.08
CA TRP A 46 -12.29 -5.19 -2.36
C TRP A 46 -13.68 -5.61 -2.82
N ASP A 47 -13.96 -5.39 -4.10
CA ASP A 47 -15.15 -5.87 -4.78
C ASP A 47 -14.99 -7.39 -4.97
N GLY A 48 -15.54 -8.17 -4.04
CA GLY A 48 -15.30 -9.61 -4.00
C GLY A 48 -15.84 -10.35 -5.24
N LYS A 49 -15.10 -11.34 -5.76
CA LYS A 49 -15.53 -12.21 -6.89
C LYS A 49 -16.86 -12.97 -6.64
N SER A 50 -17.37 -12.99 -5.42
CA SER A 50 -18.58 -13.72 -5.00
C SER A 50 -19.59 -12.87 -4.19
N GLY A 51 -19.52 -11.53 -4.29
CA GLY A 51 -20.41 -10.62 -3.56
C GLY A 51 -20.15 -10.54 -2.06
N LYS A 52 -19.01 -11.06 -1.60
CA LYS A 52 -18.51 -10.85 -0.24
C LYS A 52 -17.40 -9.82 -0.30
N ASP A 53 -17.76 -8.58 -0.01
CA ASP A 53 -16.80 -7.50 0.12
C ASP A 53 -15.79 -7.84 1.20
N ALA A 54 -14.51 -7.77 0.84
CA ALA A 54 -13.40 -8.01 1.75
C ALA A 54 -12.86 -6.66 2.18
N THR A 55 -13.25 -6.20 3.36
CA THR A 55 -12.80 -4.92 3.90
C THR A 55 -11.71 -5.12 4.94
N TRP A 56 -10.60 -4.43 4.73
CA TRP A 56 -9.44 -4.39 5.63
C TRP A 56 -9.32 -3.01 6.24
N HIS A 57 -8.90 -2.95 7.50
CA HIS A 57 -8.60 -1.71 8.21
C HIS A 57 -7.23 -1.79 8.88
N GLY A 58 -6.56 -0.65 8.93
CA GLY A 58 -5.24 -0.57 9.53
C GLY A 58 -4.73 0.84 9.75
N GLY A 59 -3.48 0.91 10.19
CA GLY A 59 -2.73 2.13 10.43
C GLY A 59 -1.46 2.19 9.61
N PHE A 60 -0.86 3.36 9.51
CA PHE A 60 0.47 3.53 8.97
C PHE A 60 1.28 4.56 9.76
N LEU A 61 2.60 4.36 9.78
CA LEU A 61 3.56 5.29 10.35
C LEU A 61 4.75 5.45 9.39
N LEU A 62 5.02 6.67 8.96
CA LEU A 62 6.21 7.07 8.20
C LEU A 62 7.16 7.86 9.10
N ARG A 63 8.39 7.35 9.29
CA ARG A 63 9.46 8.00 10.06
C ARG A 63 10.81 7.80 9.39
N GLY A 64 11.49 8.88 9.02
CA GLY A 64 12.85 8.79 8.47
C GLY A 64 12.97 7.92 7.21
N GLY A 65 11.90 7.82 6.42
CA GLY A 65 11.83 6.95 5.23
C GLY A 65 11.48 5.48 5.50
N HIS A 66 11.16 5.13 6.74
CA HIS A 66 10.60 3.84 7.11
C HIS A 66 9.08 3.97 7.22
N LEU A 67 8.36 3.28 6.34
CA LEU A 67 6.90 3.12 6.41
C LEU A 67 6.59 1.79 7.08
N SER A 68 5.93 1.83 8.22
CA SER A 68 5.35 0.67 8.89
C SER A 68 3.84 0.69 8.73
N LEU A 69 3.24 -0.48 8.54
CA LEU A 69 1.80 -0.66 8.40
C LEU A 69 1.30 -1.61 9.47
N ASP A 70 0.19 -1.27 10.09
CA ASP A 70 -0.54 -2.14 11.00
C ASP A 70 -1.84 -2.60 10.36
N ILE A 71 -2.22 -3.86 10.60
CA ILE A 71 -3.51 -4.40 10.16
C ILE A 71 -4.33 -4.67 11.42
N PHE A 72 -5.41 -3.92 11.59
CA PHE A 72 -6.27 -3.99 12.77
C PHE A 72 -7.40 -5.00 12.58
N GLU A 73 -8.01 -5.02 11.39
CA GLU A 73 -9.19 -5.82 11.09
C GLU A 73 -9.18 -6.29 9.64
N GLY A 74 -9.73 -7.47 9.39
CA GLY A 74 -9.94 -8.01 8.06
C GLY A 74 -10.81 -9.27 8.03
N PRO A 75 -11.24 -9.71 6.83
CA PRO A 75 -12.16 -10.85 6.64
C PRO A 75 -11.56 -12.21 7.04
N SER A 76 -10.23 -12.31 7.13
CA SER A 76 -9.56 -13.46 7.72
C SER A 76 -8.72 -13.02 8.91
N LYS A 77 -8.70 -13.84 9.97
CA LYS A 77 -7.85 -13.61 11.15
C LYS A 77 -6.40 -13.75 10.71
N LEU A 78 -5.75 -12.63 10.44
CA LEU A 78 -4.32 -12.64 10.15
C LEU A 78 -3.54 -12.83 11.45
N VAL A 79 -2.81 -13.92 11.53
CA VAL A 79 -1.80 -14.12 12.58
C VAL A 79 -0.51 -13.50 12.04
N HIS A 80 -0.25 -12.24 12.39
CA HIS A 80 0.98 -11.57 11.97
C HIS A 80 1.96 -11.50 13.13
N GLU A 81 3.12 -12.14 12.93
CA GLU A 81 4.27 -12.03 13.84
C GLU A 81 5.06 -10.73 13.60
N ARG A 82 4.89 -10.09 12.43
CA ARG A 82 5.57 -8.83 12.07
C ARG A 82 4.68 -7.92 11.22
N ALA A 83 4.67 -6.63 11.56
CA ALA A 83 4.02 -5.57 10.81
C ALA A 83 4.68 -5.40 9.42
N PRO A 84 3.91 -5.31 8.32
CA PRO A 84 4.45 -5.01 7.00
C PRO A 84 5.19 -3.67 6.97
N GLU A 85 6.31 -3.60 6.24
CA GLU A 85 7.14 -2.39 6.18
C GLU A 85 7.81 -2.17 4.82
N ALA A 86 7.93 -0.89 4.43
CA ALA A 86 8.71 -0.42 3.29
C ALA A 86 9.83 0.53 3.76
N LEU A 87 11.01 0.42 3.14
CA LEU A 87 12.15 1.28 3.42
C LEU A 87 12.42 2.27 2.28
N ASN A 88 13.12 3.36 2.58
CA ASN A 88 13.46 4.43 1.64
C ASN A 88 12.23 5.14 1.03
N VAL A 89 11.13 5.18 1.77
CA VAL A 89 9.93 5.92 1.36
C VAL A 89 10.24 7.42 1.41
N PRO A 90 10.06 8.15 0.30
CA PRO A 90 10.36 9.57 0.29
C PRO A 90 9.36 10.32 1.16
N ALA A 91 9.87 11.29 1.92
CA ALA A 91 9.01 12.15 2.73
C ALA A 91 8.18 13.13 1.88
N THR A 92 8.47 13.26 0.58
CA THR A 92 7.75 14.12 -0.36
C THR A 92 7.49 13.37 -1.66
N VAL A 93 6.25 13.41 -2.15
CA VAL A 93 5.91 12.95 -3.49
C VAL A 93 5.70 14.18 -4.36
N GLY A 94 6.50 14.32 -5.42
CA GLY A 94 6.37 15.41 -6.38
C GLY A 94 5.22 15.20 -7.36
N ALA A 95 5.23 15.94 -8.47
CA ALA A 95 4.27 15.71 -9.56
C ALA A 95 4.39 14.30 -10.15
N THR A 96 5.60 13.75 -10.15
CA THR A 96 5.88 12.38 -10.59
C THR A 96 6.87 11.70 -9.65
N ILE A 97 6.90 10.37 -9.66
CA ILE A 97 7.92 9.59 -8.97
C ILE A 97 8.16 8.25 -9.65
N GLN A 98 9.40 7.76 -9.61
CA GLN A 98 9.72 6.39 -9.98
C GLN A 98 10.81 5.87 -9.04
N LEU A 99 10.52 4.80 -8.30
CA LEU A 99 11.44 4.24 -7.32
C LEU A 99 11.16 2.77 -7.04
N THR A 100 12.11 2.11 -6.38
CA THR A 100 11.95 0.74 -5.89
C THR A 100 12.22 0.71 -4.39
N LEU A 101 11.23 0.31 -3.61
CA LEU A 101 11.29 0.22 -2.15
C LEU A 101 11.60 -1.22 -1.73
N PRO A 102 12.60 -1.45 -0.85
CA PRO A 102 12.68 -2.70 -0.11
C PRO A 102 11.38 -2.92 0.66
N TRP A 103 10.83 -4.14 0.59
CA TRP A 103 9.54 -4.48 1.14
C TRP A 103 9.62 -5.73 1.99
N THR A 104 8.97 -5.67 3.15
CA THR A 104 8.72 -6.82 4.02
C THR A 104 7.21 -7.03 4.08
N PRO A 105 6.68 -8.12 3.51
CA PRO A 105 5.25 -8.37 3.50
C PRO A 105 4.76 -8.80 4.90
N PRO A 106 3.44 -8.75 5.13
CA PRO A 106 2.86 -9.23 6.38
C PRO A 106 3.20 -10.71 6.62
N GLY A 107 3.62 -11.05 7.84
CA GLY A 107 3.88 -12.44 8.24
C GLY A 107 5.17 -13.07 7.69
N SER A 108 6.09 -12.31 7.08
CA SER A 108 7.37 -12.85 6.66
C SER A 108 8.27 -13.21 7.85
N ILE A 109 8.71 -14.46 7.91
CA ILE A 109 9.75 -14.98 8.80
C ILE A 109 11.08 -15.05 8.05
N GLY A 110 11.73 -13.90 7.78
CA GLY A 110 13.08 -13.86 7.21
C GLY A 110 13.39 -12.69 6.28
N SER A 111 14.57 -12.73 5.64
CA SER A 111 15.08 -11.72 4.70
C SER A 111 14.49 -11.84 3.29
N SER A 112 13.17 -11.99 3.20
CA SER A 112 12.46 -11.99 1.92
C SER A 112 12.85 -10.73 1.14
N LYS A 113 13.57 -10.89 0.03
CA LYS A 113 14.06 -9.80 -0.84
C LYS A 113 12.93 -9.31 -1.73
N GLU A 114 11.82 -8.93 -1.13
CA GLU A 114 10.68 -8.40 -1.85
C GLU A 114 10.86 -6.91 -2.07
N ASN A 115 10.17 -6.39 -3.07
CA ASN A 115 10.23 -4.99 -3.42
C ASN A 115 8.89 -4.49 -3.96
N LEU A 116 8.69 -3.18 -3.80
CA LEU A 116 7.63 -2.42 -4.44
C LEU A 116 8.27 -1.47 -5.45
N ALA A 117 8.08 -1.72 -6.73
CA ALA A 117 8.37 -0.71 -7.76
C ALA A 117 7.17 0.24 -7.84
N VAL A 118 7.40 1.52 -7.53
CA VAL A 118 6.37 2.56 -7.45
C VAL A 118 6.61 3.56 -8.57
N ASP A 119 5.55 3.86 -9.32
CA ASP A 119 5.52 4.86 -10.38
C ASP A 119 4.28 5.75 -10.19
N TYR A 120 4.46 7.06 -10.19
CA TYR A 120 3.37 8.04 -10.16
C TYR A 120 3.58 9.05 -11.28
N ASP A 121 2.56 9.25 -12.11
CA ASP A 121 2.61 10.16 -13.26
C ASP A 121 1.84 11.48 -13.03
N GLY A 122 1.32 11.70 -11.82
CA GLY A 122 0.48 12.86 -11.49
C GLY A 122 -1.02 12.55 -11.47
N ALA A 123 -1.45 11.41 -11.99
CA ALA A 123 -2.84 10.96 -11.99
C ALA A 123 -2.99 9.52 -11.49
N THR A 124 -2.05 8.65 -11.86
CA THR A 124 -2.06 7.21 -11.62
C THR A 124 -0.87 6.81 -10.78
N LEU A 125 -1.13 6.11 -9.68
CA LEU A 125 -0.10 5.46 -8.87
C LEU A 125 -0.07 3.97 -9.22
N ARG A 126 1.03 3.52 -9.82
CA ARG A 126 1.28 2.11 -10.11
C ARG A 126 2.27 1.55 -9.10
N ILE A 127 1.89 0.44 -8.47
CA ILE A 127 2.75 -0.29 -7.51
C ILE A 127 2.88 -1.72 -8.01
N VAL A 128 4.10 -2.18 -8.28
CA VAL A 128 4.39 -3.58 -8.62
C VAL A 128 5.10 -4.23 -7.45
N HIS A 129 4.40 -5.14 -6.78
CA HIS A 129 4.96 -6.00 -5.75
C HIS A 129 5.62 -7.21 -6.40
N THR A 130 6.90 -7.43 -6.12
CA THR A 130 7.65 -8.61 -6.58
C THR A 130 8.06 -9.48 -5.38
N ALA A 131 7.63 -10.74 -5.41
CA ALA A 131 7.96 -11.77 -4.41
C ALA A 131 8.51 -13.01 -5.13
N GLY A 132 9.84 -13.12 -5.20
CA GLY A 132 10.51 -14.16 -5.99
C GLY A 132 10.16 -14.03 -7.48
N SER A 133 9.55 -15.07 -8.05
CA SER A 133 9.04 -15.06 -9.43
C SER A 133 7.62 -14.48 -9.55
N SER A 134 6.92 -14.27 -8.43
CA SER A 134 5.57 -13.71 -8.42
C SER A 134 5.59 -12.20 -8.51
N LYS A 135 4.64 -11.65 -9.27
CA LYS A 135 4.38 -10.23 -9.42
C LYS A 135 2.89 -9.94 -9.30
N THR A 136 2.56 -8.93 -8.50
CA THR A 136 1.22 -8.35 -8.43
C THR A 136 1.33 -6.87 -8.76
N THR A 137 0.51 -6.40 -9.70
CA THR A 137 0.45 -4.98 -10.06
C THR A 137 -0.81 -4.37 -9.47
N HIS A 138 -0.65 -3.27 -8.75
CA HIS A 138 -1.73 -2.41 -8.28
C HIS A 138 -1.70 -1.11 -9.09
N VAL A 139 -2.85 -0.71 -9.60
CA VAL A 139 -3.05 0.58 -10.25
C VAL A 139 -4.09 1.34 -9.44
N CYS A 140 -3.70 2.49 -8.92
CA CYS A 140 -4.53 3.34 -8.08
C CYS A 140 -4.76 4.69 -8.76
N THR A 141 -6.00 5.16 -8.76
CA THR A 141 -6.36 6.51 -9.22
C THR A 141 -7.23 7.19 -8.19
N ARG A 142 -7.23 8.52 -8.14
CA ARG A 142 -8.11 9.27 -7.25
C ARG A 142 -9.58 8.96 -7.55
N ALA A 143 -10.37 8.76 -6.49
CA ALA A 143 -11.81 8.52 -6.56
C ALA A 143 -12.62 9.82 -6.36
#